data_AF-A0A5C5PRA8-F1
#
_entry.id   AF-A0A5C5PRA8-F1
#
_cell.length_a   1.000
_cell.length_b   1.000
_cell.length_c   1.000
_cell.angle_alpha   90.00
_cell.angle_beta   90.00
_cell.angle_gamma   90.00
#
_symmetry.space_group_name_H-M   'P 1'
#
loop_
_entity.id
_entity.type
_entity.pdbx_description
1 polymer ?
#
loop_
_entity_poly.entity_id
_entity_poly.type
_entity_poly.pdbx_seq_one_letter_code
_entity_poly.pdbx_strand_id
1 'polypeptide(L)'
;MAKRKDTLKDYREGLVGSRLEKIQAALARFSHARYSNITGLARDVAGYVTILEAGDDERKPNGERAKKLRPVSHVTILRNEEYRALLNSFLSIEQEAGIPRERVDQALLLENEALKSKLRLFQNKLVDAYADWDLVDGRSFVNPQEAKIYDWLRTALSVMDNMHKFSPGSFDFVTDPKGKRGMQPGLQAPMGLAATLEEMAEIEHARGALKEYLLKASGAKVSK
;
A
#
# COMPACT_ATOMS: atom_id res chain seq x y z
N MET A 1 47.98 11.23 43.91
CA MET A 1 47.71 10.80 42.52
C MET A 1 46.50 11.56 42.00
N ALA A 2 46.68 12.54 41.11
CA ALA A 2 45.56 13.30 40.54
C ALA A 2 44.81 12.43 39.53
N LYS A 3 43.55 12.07 39.82
CA LYS A 3 42.66 11.43 38.86
C LYS A 3 42.49 12.37 37.66
N ARG A 4 42.87 11.92 36.46
CA ARG A 4 42.59 12.66 35.21
C ARG A 4 41.08 12.89 35.13
N LYS A 5 40.66 14.15 35.07
CA LYS A 5 39.27 14.56 34.94
C LYS A 5 38.83 14.18 33.51
N ASP A 6 37.95 13.19 33.37
CA ASP A 6 37.40 12.80 32.06
C ASP A 6 36.40 13.87 31.62
N THR A 7 36.84 14.76 30.73
CA THR A 7 36.04 15.89 30.22
C THR A 7 34.88 15.47 29.33
N LEU A 8 34.81 14.19 28.92
CA LEU A 8 33.74 13.66 28.08
C LEU A 8 32.74 12.80 28.86
N LYS A 9 32.90 12.70 30.18
CA LYS A 9 32.03 11.90 31.03
C LYS A 9 30.57 12.36 30.94
N ASP A 10 30.33 13.65 31.13
CA ASP A 10 28.98 14.24 31.12
C ASP A 10 28.29 14.07 29.76
N TYR A 11 29.05 14.17 28.66
CA TYR A 11 28.52 13.95 27.31
C TYR A 11 28.14 12.48 27.07
N ARG A 12 28.94 11.53 27.55
CA ARG A 12 28.64 10.10 27.45
C ARG A 12 27.43 9.73 28.31
N GLU A 13 27.35 10.25 29.52
CA GLU A 13 26.23 10.03 30.44
C GLU A 13 24.92 10.63 29.87
N GLY A 14 24.98 11.83 29.29
CA GLY A 14 23.82 12.44 28.61
C GLY A 14 23.33 11.64 27.40
N LEU A 15 24.24 11.09 26.59
CA LEU A 15 23.88 10.20 25.47
C LEU A 15 23.25 8.89 25.97
N VAL A 16 23.77 8.34 27.06
CA VAL A 16 23.22 7.12 27.65
C VAL A 16 21.82 7.38 28.20
N GLY A 17 21.62 8.50 28.91
CA GLY A 17 20.34 8.95 29.43
C GLY A 17 19.28 9.17 28.34
N SER A 18 19.60 9.92 27.28
CA SER A 18 18.68 10.13 26.16
C SER A 18 18.25 8.81 25.49
N ARG A 19 19.17 7.84 25.41
CA ARG A 19 18.85 6.53 24.86
C ARG A 19 18.05 5.65 25.84
N LEU A 20 18.26 5.78 27.16
CA LEU A 20 17.41 5.13 28.17
C LEU A 20 15.95 5.52 28.00
N GLU A 21 15.66 6.81 27.84
CA GLU A 21 14.30 7.31 27.64
C GLU A 21 13.64 6.71 26.39
N LYS A 22 14.39 6.61 25.29
CA LYS A 22 13.91 5.99 24.05
C LYS A 22 13.66 4.49 24.22
N ILE A 23 14.51 3.79 24.97
CA ILE A 23 14.30 2.38 25.30
C ILE A 23 13.04 2.22 26.16
N GLN A 24 12.80 3.08 27.14
CA GLN A 24 11.58 3.05 27.94
C GLN A 24 10.33 3.31 27.09
N ALA A 25 10.38 4.28 26.17
CA ALA A 25 9.30 4.53 25.24
C ALA A 25 9.03 3.32 24.31
N ALA A 26 10.10 2.65 23.87
CA ALA A 26 9.99 1.40 23.10
C ALA A 26 9.32 0.29 23.93
N LEU A 27 9.75 0.09 25.17
CA LEU A 27 9.19 -0.92 26.07
C LEU A 27 7.71 -0.65 26.38
N ALA A 28 7.32 0.61 26.61
CA ALA A 28 5.92 0.98 26.80
C ALA A 28 5.05 0.59 25.59
N ARG A 29 5.56 0.79 24.36
CA ARG A 29 4.89 0.37 23.12
C ARG A 29 4.76 -1.14 23.02
N PHE A 30 5.74 -1.89 23.53
CA PHE A 30 5.77 -3.35 23.55
C PHE A 30 5.10 -3.98 24.78
N SER A 31 4.41 -3.21 25.62
CA SER A 31 3.70 -3.70 26.83
C SER A 31 2.73 -4.87 26.61
N HIS A 32 2.29 -5.10 25.37
CA HIS A 32 1.41 -6.22 25.01
C HIS A 32 2.10 -7.31 24.19
N ALA A 33 3.35 -7.09 23.76
CA ALA A 33 4.11 -8.02 22.93
C ALA A 33 4.88 -9.00 23.81
N ARG A 34 4.63 -10.30 23.65
CA ARG A 34 5.21 -11.34 24.50
C ARG A 34 6.55 -11.82 23.96
N TYR A 35 7.60 -11.78 24.77
CA TYR A 35 8.93 -12.24 24.38
C TYR A 35 9.38 -13.47 25.17
N SER A 36 9.95 -14.47 24.49
CA SER A 36 10.47 -15.68 25.14
C SER A 36 11.88 -15.49 25.70
N ASN A 37 12.62 -14.50 25.22
CA ASN A 37 13.99 -14.22 25.65
C ASN A 37 14.34 -12.74 25.45
N ILE A 38 15.37 -12.29 26.19
CA ILE A 38 15.88 -10.92 26.15
C ILE A 38 16.44 -10.52 24.79
N THR A 39 16.96 -11.46 24.01
CA THR A 39 17.58 -11.18 22.72
C THR A 39 16.54 -10.78 21.67
N GLY A 40 15.36 -11.42 21.68
CA GLY A 40 14.22 -11.06 20.85
C GLY A 40 13.72 -9.66 21.18
N LEU A 41 13.48 -9.41 22.47
CA LEU A 41 13.08 -8.08 22.96
C LEU A 41 14.10 -7.00 22.57
N ALA A 42 15.40 -7.26 22.77
CA ALA A 42 16.46 -6.33 22.42
C ALA A 42 16.53 -6.03 20.91
N ARG A 43 16.16 -6.97 20.05
CA ARG A 43 16.12 -6.76 18.59
C ARG A 43 15.02 -5.79 18.20
N ASP A 44 13.83 -5.98 18.73
CA ASP A 44 12.67 -5.15 18.39
C ASP A 44 12.78 -3.77 19.02
N VAL A 45 13.28 -3.69 20.26
CA VAL A 45 13.65 -2.42 20.90
C VAL A 45 14.73 -1.69 20.10
N ALA A 46 15.78 -2.37 19.62
CA ALA A 46 16.81 -1.71 18.81
C ALA A 46 16.27 -1.15 17.50
N GLY A 47 15.38 -1.88 16.82
CA GLY A 47 14.69 -1.40 15.63
C GLY A 47 13.86 -0.15 15.93
N TYR A 48 13.07 -0.18 17.00
CA TYR A 48 12.22 0.96 17.37
C TYR A 48 13.02 2.20 17.80
N VAL A 49 14.07 2.02 18.60
CA VAL A 49 14.97 3.11 19.00
C VAL A 49 15.65 3.72 17.77
N THR A 50 16.01 2.92 16.78
CA THR A 50 16.57 3.43 15.51
C THR A 50 15.56 4.34 14.79
N ILE A 51 14.28 3.99 14.78
CA ILE A 51 13.22 4.81 14.19
C ILE A 51 13.07 6.13 14.95
N LEU A 52 13.09 6.10 16.29
CA LEU A 52 13.03 7.31 17.11
C LEU A 52 14.25 8.22 16.89
N GLU A 53 15.46 7.65 16.86
CA GLU A 53 16.68 8.41 16.58
C GLU A 53 16.69 9.01 15.17
N ALA A 54 16.12 8.30 14.18
CA ALA A 54 15.94 8.84 12.83
C ALA A 54 14.98 10.03 12.81
N GLY A 55 13.81 9.89 13.45
CA GLY A 55 12.84 10.98 13.55
C GLY A 55 13.38 12.22 14.27
N ASP A 56 14.20 12.03 15.31
CA ASP A 56 14.86 13.14 16.02
C ASP A 56 15.88 13.85 15.15
N ASP A 57 16.66 13.11 14.34
CA ASP A 57 17.66 13.69 13.46
C ASP A 57 17.02 14.47 12.31
N GLU A 58 15.91 13.98 11.76
CA GLU A 58 15.13 14.70 10.75
C GLU A 58 14.59 16.05 11.26
N ARG A 59 14.31 16.16 12.56
CA ARG A 59 13.83 17.40 13.19
C ARG A 59 14.92 18.44 13.42
N LYS A 60 16.20 18.07 13.34
CA LYS A 60 17.31 19.01 13.49
C LYS A 60 17.48 19.91 12.27
N PRO A 61 17.99 21.15 12.44
CA PRO A 61 18.35 22.01 11.31
C PRO A 61 19.41 21.35 10.41
N ASN A 62 19.39 21.65 9.10
CA ASN A 62 20.18 20.96 8.08
C ASN A 62 21.70 20.88 8.37
N GLY A 63 22.27 21.80 9.17
CA GLY A 63 23.68 21.79 9.56
C GLY A 63 24.03 20.83 10.71
N GLU A 64 23.04 20.35 11.46
CA GLU A 64 23.19 19.49 12.63
C GLU A 64 22.72 18.04 12.39
N ARG A 65 22.15 17.77 11.21
CA ARG A 65 21.73 16.44 10.79
C ARG A 65 22.95 15.55 10.55
N ALA A 66 22.88 14.30 11.00
CA ALA A 66 23.93 13.34 10.72
C ALA A 66 23.89 12.96 9.23
N LYS A 67 25.04 13.01 8.54
CA LYS A 67 25.15 12.57 7.14
C LYS A 67 24.73 11.10 6.93
N LYS A 68 24.87 10.27 7.98
CA LYS A 68 24.42 8.88 7.99
C LYS A 68 24.20 8.43 9.44
N LEU A 69 22.93 8.28 9.83
CA LEU A 69 22.57 7.63 11.08
C LEU A 69 22.97 6.16 11.04
N ARG A 70 23.63 5.69 12.11
CA ARG A 70 23.95 4.27 12.27
C ARG A 70 22.81 3.61 13.03
N PRO A 71 22.24 2.50 12.53
CA PRO A 71 21.19 1.81 13.25
C PRO A 71 21.70 1.31 14.60
N VAL A 72 20.86 1.37 15.61
CA VAL A 72 21.16 0.81 16.93
C VAL A 72 21.15 -0.71 16.80
N SER A 73 22.22 -1.34 17.26
CA SER A 73 22.31 -2.80 17.30
C SER A 73 21.80 -3.34 18.63
N HIS A 74 21.01 -4.41 18.57
CA HIS A 74 20.60 -5.19 19.75
C HIS A 74 21.79 -5.67 20.58
N VAL A 75 22.94 -5.93 19.96
CA VAL A 75 24.18 -6.30 20.66
C VAL A 75 24.68 -5.13 21.51
N THR A 76 24.59 -3.90 20.98
CA THR A 76 24.97 -2.69 21.72
C THR A 76 24.05 -2.48 22.92
N ILE A 77 22.75 -2.75 22.75
CA ILE A 77 21.77 -2.68 23.85
C ILE A 77 22.13 -3.70 24.95
N LEU A 78 22.40 -4.95 24.57
CA LEU A 78 22.70 -6.02 25.52
C LEU A 78 24.06 -5.91 26.22
N ARG A 79 25.00 -5.15 25.65
CA ARG A 79 26.33 -4.89 26.23
C ARG A 79 26.33 -3.80 27.29
N ASN A 80 25.37 -2.87 27.22
CA ASN A 80 25.24 -1.82 28.23
C ASN A 80 24.39 -2.35 29.39
N GLU A 81 24.93 -2.27 30.60
CA GLU A 81 24.31 -2.84 31.80
C GLU A 81 22.99 -2.14 32.17
N GLU A 82 22.91 -0.82 32.01
CA GLU A 82 21.71 -0.03 32.34
C GLU A 82 20.56 -0.35 31.38
N TYR A 83 20.85 -0.44 30.08
CA TYR A 83 19.86 -0.83 29.08
C TYR A 83 19.38 -2.27 29.32
N ARG A 84 20.32 -3.18 29.60
CA ARG A 84 20.01 -4.58 29.89
C ARG A 84 19.17 -4.73 31.15
N ALA A 85 19.42 -3.93 32.19
CA ALA A 85 18.61 -3.93 33.42
C ALA A 85 17.15 -3.58 33.14
N LEU A 86 16.88 -2.58 32.29
CA LEU A 86 15.51 -2.23 31.86
C LEU A 86 14.82 -3.35 31.07
N LEU A 87 15.55 -4.00 30.17
CA LEU A 87 14.99 -5.13 29.41
C LEU A 87 14.65 -6.31 30.33
N ASN A 88 15.52 -6.59 31.30
CA ASN A 88 15.32 -7.66 32.28
C ASN A 88 14.14 -7.37 33.22
N SER A 89 13.99 -6.13 33.69
CA SER A 89 12.85 -5.77 34.54
C SER A 89 11.53 -5.93 33.79
N PHE A 90 11.48 -5.50 32.52
CA PHE A 90 10.32 -5.69 31.66
C PHE A 90 9.97 -7.18 31.46
N LEU A 91 10.96 -8.01 31.15
CA LEU A 91 10.77 -9.46 31.01
C LEU A 91 10.35 -10.16 32.31
N SER A 92 10.86 -9.69 33.45
CA SER A 92 10.50 -10.26 34.76
C SER A 92 9.06 -9.92 35.12
N ILE A 93 8.61 -8.70 34.84
CA ILE A 93 7.20 -8.28 35.00
C ILE A 93 6.28 -9.14 34.12
N GLU A 94 6.67 -9.45 32.88
CA GLU A 94 5.88 -10.34 32.01
C GLU A 94 5.81 -11.78 32.54
N GLN A 95 6.89 -12.28 33.12
CA GLN A 95 6.93 -13.64 33.69
C GLN A 95 6.12 -13.73 35.00
N GLU A 96 6.16 -12.71 35.84
CA GLU A 96 5.38 -12.61 37.07
C GLU A 96 3.89 -12.34 36.82
N ALA A 97 3.55 -11.64 35.72
CA ALA A 97 2.17 -11.38 35.34
C ALA A 97 1.38 -12.65 34.99
N GLY A 98 2.03 -13.82 34.88
CA GLY A 98 1.39 -15.13 35.04
C GLY A 98 0.16 -15.37 34.19
N ILE A 99 0.02 -14.72 33.02
CA ILE A 99 -1.13 -14.95 32.14
C ILE A 99 -0.90 -16.32 31.51
N PRO A 100 -1.76 -17.33 31.78
CA PRO A 100 -1.58 -18.67 31.26
C PRO A 100 -1.41 -18.62 29.74
N ARG A 101 -0.39 -19.33 29.24
CA ARG A 101 -0.36 -19.71 27.83
C ARG A 101 -1.60 -20.59 27.59
N GLU A 102 -2.40 -20.18 26.61
CA GLU A 102 -3.53 -20.94 26.05
C GLU A 102 -4.76 -21.14 26.95
N ARG A 103 -5.57 -20.09 27.06
CA ARG A 103 -6.95 -20.17 26.56
C ARG A 103 -7.17 -18.93 25.72
N VAL A 104 -7.03 -19.06 24.40
CA VAL A 104 -7.61 -18.05 23.52
C VAL A 104 -9.11 -18.17 23.77
N ASP A 105 -9.69 -17.26 24.54
CA ASP A 105 -11.12 -17.23 24.77
C ASP A 105 -11.78 -17.25 23.40
N GLN A 106 -12.54 -18.31 23.12
CA GLN A 106 -13.25 -18.44 21.84
C GLN A 106 -14.13 -17.21 21.59
N ALA A 107 -14.60 -16.57 22.67
CA ALA A 107 -15.27 -15.28 22.65
C ALA A 107 -14.42 -14.16 22.02
N LEU A 108 -13.12 -14.07 22.33
CA LEU A 108 -12.21 -13.06 21.75
C LEU A 108 -11.87 -13.36 20.28
N LEU A 109 -11.83 -14.63 19.88
CA LEU A 109 -11.70 -15.01 18.47
C LEU A 109 -12.96 -14.62 17.68
N LEU A 110 -14.13 -14.97 18.20
CA LEU A 110 -15.42 -14.59 17.64
C LEU A 110 -15.57 -13.07 17.56
N GLU A 111 -15.13 -12.34 18.58
CA GLU A 111 -15.13 -10.88 18.59
C GLU A 111 -14.17 -10.31 17.54
N ASN A 112 -12.96 -10.87 17.42
CA ASN A 112 -12.02 -10.46 16.36
C ASN A 112 -12.56 -10.73 14.96
N GLU A 113 -13.22 -11.87 14.74
CA GLU A 113 -13.86 -12.18 13.46
C GLU A 113 -15.05 -11.25 13.18
N ALA A 114 -15.85 -10.93 14.21
CA ALA A 114 -16.94 -9.97 14.12
C ALA A 114 -16.43 -8.55 13.86
N LEU A 115 -15.30 -8.15 14.43
CA LEU A 115 -14.66 -6.86 14.17
C LEU A 115 -14.08 -6.81 12.75
N LYS A 116 -13.46 -7.90 12.28
CA LYS A 116 -12.98 -8.02 10.89
C LYS A 116 -14.13 -7.96 9.89
N SER A 117 -15.27 -8.60 10.17
CA SER A 117 -16.43 -8.55 9.29
C SER A 117 -17.06 -7.16 9.28
N LYS A 118 -17.17 -6.48 10.43
CA LYS A 118 -17.57 -5.07 10.52
C LYS A 118 -16.64 -4.15 9.73
N LEU A 119 -15.33 -4.36 9.83
CA LEU A 119 -14.35 -3.60 9.04
C LEU A 119 -14.54 -3.80 7.54
N ARG A 120 -14.75 -5.04 7.08
CA ARG A 120 -15.06 -5.31 5.67
C ARG A 120 -16.37 -4.64 5.23
N LEU A 121 -17.39 -4.68 6.09
CA LEU A 121 -18.65 -3.98 5.85
C LEU A 121 -18.47 -2.46 5.72
N PHE A 122 -17.66 -1.85 6.59
CA PHE A 122 -17.36 -0.42 6.49
C PHE A 122 -16.50 -0.09 5.28
N GLN A 123 -15.54 -0.94 4.92
CA GLN A 123 -14.76 -0.78 3.70
C GLN A 123 -15.65 -0.85 2.46
N ASN A 124 -16.56 -1.83 2.39
CA ASN A 124 -17.52 -1.93 1.30
C ASN A 124 -18.47 -0.73 1.28
N LYS A 125 -19.02 -0.32 2.43
CA LYS A 125 -19.84 0.89 2.51
C LYS A 125 -19.10 2.16 2.12
N LEU A 126 -17.80 2.25 2.40
CA LEU A 126 -16.97 3.35 1.93
C LEU A 126 -16.80 3.27 0.42
N VAL A 127 -16.51 2.10 -0.14
CA VAL A 127 -16.45 1.91 -1.60
C VAL A 127 -17.78 2.29 -2.26
N ASP A 128 -18.90 1.86 -1.70
CA ASP A 128 -20.25 2.20 -2.19
C ASP A 128 -20.54 3.70 -2.02
N ALA A 129 -20.19 4.29 -0.87
CA ALA A 129 -20.35 5.73 -0.63
C ALA A 129 -19.42 6.59 -1.50
N TYR A 130 -18.23 6.10 -1.84
CA TYR A 130 -17.31 6.74 -2.78
C TYR A 130 -17.76 6.54 -4.23
N ALA A 131 -18.42 5.43 -4.56
CA ALA A 131 -19.10 5.26 -5.84
C ALA A 131 -20.26 6.26 -6.00
N ASP A 132 -20.96 6.60 -4.92
CA ASP A 132 -21.97 7.68 -4.91
C ASP A 132 -21.34 9.10 -4.87
N TRP A 133 -20.12 9.25 -4.35
CA TRP A 133 -19.41 10.53 -4.29
C TRP A 133 -18.85 10.99 -5.65
N ASP A 134 -18.68 10.06 -6.60
CA ASP A 134 -18.33 10.37 -8.00
C ASP A 134 -19.43 11.19 -8.72
N LEU A 135 -20.63 11.33 -8.14
CA LEU A 135 -21.70 12.20 -8.64
C LEU A 135 -21.72 13.61 -8.03
N VAL A 136 -21.05 13.86 -6.89
CA VAL A 136 -21.27 15.09 -6.10
C VAL A 136 -20.15 16.12 -6.23
N ASP A 137 -18.90 15.70 -6.44
CA ASP A 137 -17.81 16.63 -6.70
C ASP A 137 -17.09 16.20 -7.97
N GLY A 138 -17.18 17.01 -9.04
CA GLY A 138 -16.57 16.76 -10.35
C GLY A 138 -15.04 16.71 -10.39
N ARG A 139 -14.40 16.27 -9.31
CA ARG A 139 -13.00 15.84 -9.24
C ARG A 139 -13.00 14.31 -9.29
N SER A 140 -13.11 13.79 -10.51
CA SER A 140 -12.80 12.40 -10.79
C SER A 140 -11.39 12.12 -10.28
N PHE A 141 -11.28 11.43 -9.14
CA PHE A 141 -10.07 10.70 -8.82
C PHE A 141 -10.05 9.52 -9.78
N VAL A 142 -9.59 9.77 -11.00
CA VAL A 142 -9.37 8.72 -11.99
C VAL A 142 -8.53 7.66 -11.30
N ASN A 143 -9.14 6.50 -11.03
CA ASN A 143 -8.44 5.40 -10.42
C ASN A 143 -7.24 5.08 -11.33
N PRO A 144 -6.00 5.09 -10.82
CA PRO A 144 -4.81 4.89 -11.66
C PRO A 144 -4.79 3.52 -12.35
N GLN A 145 -5.58 2.55 -11.90
CA GLN A 145 -5.81 1.30 -12.61
C GLN A 145 -6.82 1.45 -13.77
N GLU A 146 -7.86 2.24 -13.57
CA GLU A 146 -8.87 2.53 -14.60
C GLU A 146 -8.28 3.35 -15.75
N ALA A 147 -7.43 4.34 -15.46
CA ALA A 147 -6.70 5.08 -16.49
C ALA A 147 -5.89 4.16 -17.42
N LYS A 148 -5.19 3.17 -16.84
CA LYS A 148 -4.40 2.21 -17.60
C LYS A 148 -5.26 1.33 -18.49
N ILE A 149 -6.45 0.94 -18.03
CA ILE A 149 -7.38 0.12 -18.83
C ILE A 149 -7.86 0.91 -20.05
N TYR A 150 -8.23 2.18 -19.89
CA TYR A 150 -8.64 3.02 -21.01
C TYR A 150 -7.48 3.32 -21.98
N ASP A 151 -6.25 3.48 -21.49
CA ASP A 151 -5.06 3.63 -22.34
C ASP A 151 -4.75 2.36 -23.15
N TRP A 152 -4.89 1.19 -22.54
CA TRP A 152 -4.77 -0.10 -23.24
C TRP A 152 -5.87 -0.27 -24.29
N LEU A 153 -7.11 0.03 -23.93
CA LEU A 153 -8.24 -0.01 -24.86
C LEU A 153 -8.03 0.94 -26.05
N ARG A 154 -7.55 2.16 -25.79
CA ARG A 154 -7.21 3.14 -26.84
C ARG A 154 -6.15 2.60 -27.78
N THR A 155 -5.11 1.96 -27.24
CA THR A 155 -4.03 1.39 -28.03
C THR A 155 -4.54 0.24 -28.90
N ALA A 156 -5.33 -0.68 -28.33
CA ALA A 156 -5.93 -1.79 -29.06
C ALA A 156 -6.83 -1.31 -30.21
N LEU A 157 -7.72 -0.34 -29.94
CA LEU A 157 -8.58 0.26 -30.97
C LEU A 157 -7.77 0.96 -32.06
N SER A 158 -6.71 1.69 -31.70
CA SER A 158 -5.84 2.34 -32.68
C SER A 158 -5.09 1.34 -33.55
N VAL A 159 -4.67 0.20 -33.00
CA VAL A 159 -4.02 -0.86 -33.78
C VAL A 159 -5.02 -1.44 -34.78
N MET A 160 -6.26 -1.71 -34.37
CA MET A 160 -7.32 -2.19 -35.27
C MET A 160 -7.62 -1.18 -36.38
N ASP A 161 -7.75 0.11 -36.05
CA ASP A 161 -7.97 1.17 -37.04
C ASP A 161 -6.81 1.26 -38.04
N ASN A 162 -5.58 1.13 -37.57
CA ASN A 162 -4.40 1.13 -38.43
C ASN A 162 -4.37 -0.12 -39.32
N MET A 163 -4.68 -1.30 -38.80
CA MET A 163 -4.78 -2.53 -39.60
C MET A 163 -5.80 -2.40 -40.72
N HIS A 164 -6.97 -1.83 -40.43
CA HIS A 164 -7.99 -1.57 -41.45
C HIS A 164 -7.53 -0.54 -42.49
N LYS A 165 -6.81 0.51 -42.07
CA LYS A 165 -6.27 1.54 -42.98
C LYS A 165 -5.17 1.01 -43.90
N PHE A 166 -4.27 0.17 -43.38
CA PHE A 166 -3.13 -0.36 -44.13
C PHE A 166 -3.49 -1.57 -45.01
N SER A 167 -4.66 -2.18 -44.80
CA SER A 167 -5.16 -3.30 -45.61
C SER A 167 -6.58 -3.03 -46.15
N PRO A 168 -6.76 -1.98 -46.97
CA PRO A 168 -8.08 -1.61 -47.48
C PRO A 168 -8.66 -2.74 -48.34
N GLY A 169 -9.92 -3.10 -48.11
CA GLY A 169 -10.62 -4.18 -48.81
C GLY A 169 -10.29 -5.60 -48.32
N SER A 170 -9.42 -5.76 -47.32
CA SER A 170 -9.20 -7.06 -46.67
C SER A 170 -10.26 -7.38 -45.64
N PHE A 171 -10.94 -6.36 -45.11
CA PHE A 171 -12.02 -6.51 -44.15
C PHE A 171 -13.31 -5.91 -44.72
N ASP A 172 -14.38 -6.71 -44.73
CA ASP A 172 -15.70 -6.34 -45.25
C ASP A 172 -16.73 -6.43 -44.13
N PHE A 173 -17.49 -5.37 -43.90
CA PHE A 173 -18.61 -5.40 -42.96
C PHE A 173 -19.89 -5.85 -43.66
N VAL A 174 -20.47 -6.97 -43.22
CA VAL A 174 -21.67 -7.58 -43.81
C VAL A 174 -22.83 -7.51 -42.82
N THR A 175 -23.86 -6.72 -43.12
CA THR A 175 -25.06 -6.55 -42.27
C THR A 175 -26.20 -7.49 -42.63
N ASP A 176 -26.45 -7.72 -43.92
CA ASP A 176 -27.40 -8.72 -44.43
C ASP A 176 -26.67 -9.63 -45.44
N PRO A 177 -26.56 -10.95 -45.20
CA PRO A 177 -25.84 -11.86 -46.07
C PRO A 177 -26.57 -12.17 -47.38
N LYS A 178 -27.77 -11.61 -47.62
CA LYS A 178 -28.53 -11.79 -48.86
C LYS A 178 -27.72 -11.33 -50.08
N GLY A 179 -27.11 -12.29 -50.77
CA GLY A 179 -26.36 -12.10 -52.00
C GLY A 179 -24.93 -12.63 -51.98
N LYS A 180 -24.35 -12.91 -50.80
CA LYS A 180 -23.00 -13.48 -50.66
C LYS A 180 -23.09 -14.89 -50.05
N ARG A 181 -23.12 -15.93 -50.90
CA ARG A 181 -23.22 -17.34 -50.46
C ARG A 181 -22.09 -17.67 -49.47
N GLY A 182 -22.46 -18.16 -48.29
CA GLY A 182 -21.53 -18.65 -47.27
C GLY A 182 -20.97 -17.61 -46.31
N MET A 183 -21.34 -16.32 -46.43
CA MET A 183 -20.91 -15.30 -45.48
C MET A 183 -21.89 -15.15 -44.32
N GLN A 184 -21.33 -15.01 -43.11
CA GLN A 184 -22.10 -14.72 -41.90
C GLN A 184 -22.15 -13.20 -41.66
N PRO A 185 -23.21 -12.68 -41.01
CA PRO A 185 -23.27 -11.27 -40.62
C PRO A 185 -22.14 -10.92 -39.65
N GLY A 186 -21.47 -9.79 -39.88
CA GLY A 186 -20.33 -9.33 -39.07
C GLY A 186 -19.16 -8.81 -39.92
N LEU A 187 -18.01 -8.66 -39.28
CA LEU A 187 -16.75 -8.30 -39.93
C LEU A 187 -16.11 -9.54 -40.56
N GLN A 188 -16.01 -9.56 -41.87
CA GLN A 188 -15.37 -10.62 -42.66
C GLN A 188 -13.91 -10.26 -42.92
N ALA A 189 -12.99 -11.19 -42.67
CA ALA A 189 -11.59 -11.15 -43.07
C ALA A 189 -11.34 -12.12 -44.24
N PRO A 190 -10.17 -12.11 -44.87
CA PRO A 190 -9.89 -12.96 -46.03
C PRO A 190 -9.96 -14.46 -45.70
N MET A 191 -9.78 -14.82 -44.43
CA MET A 191 -9.77 -16.21 -43.93
C MET A 191 -11.10 -16.62 -43.27
N GLY A 192 -12.13 -15.76 -43.27
CA GLY A 192 -13.43 -16.04 -42.66
C GLY A 192 -13.93 -14.92 -41.75
N LEU A 193 -14.92 -15.23 -40.90
CA LEU A 193 -15.50 -14.26 -39.96
C LEU A 193 -14.45 -13.85 -38.92
N ALA A 194 -14.17 -12.55 -38.82
CA ALA A 194 -13.27 -11.97 -37.83
C ALA A 194 -14.00 -11.52 -36.56
N ALA A 195 -15.21 -11.01 -36.69
CA ALA A 195 -16.07 -10.64 -35.57
C ALA A 195 -17.55 -10.70 -35.98
N THR A 196 -18.42 -11.13 -35.09
CA THR A 196 -19.88 -11.13 -35.25
C THR A 196 -20.46 -9.71 -35.18
N LEU A 197 -21.73 -9.54 -35.55
CA LEU A 197 -22.43 -8.26 -35.37
C LEU A 197 -22.51 -7.82 -33.90
N GLU A 198 -22.67 -8.77 -32.98
CA GLU A 198 -22.73 -8.50 -31.55
C GLU A 198 -21.38 -8.00 -31.03
N GLU A 199 -20.29 -8.69 -31.36
CA GLU A 199 -18.93 -8.27 -30.98
C GLU A 199 -18.57 -6.90 -31.60
N MET A 200 -19.00 -6.62 -32.82
CA MET A 200 -18.83 -5.30 -33.43
C MET A 200 -19.62 -4.21 -32.70
N ALA A 201 -20.83 -4.52 -32.21
CA ALA A 201 -21.61 -3.60 -31.39
C ALA A 201 -20.95 -3.34 -30.03
N GLU A 202 -20.35 -4.36 -29.41
CA GLU A 202 -19.57 -4.21 -28.19
C GLU A 202 -18.31 -3.35 -28.39
N ILE A 203 -17.62 -3.52 -29.52
CA ILE A 203 -16.47 -2.68 -29.90
C ILE A 203 -16.90 -1.22 -30.06
N GLU A 204 -18.02 -0.95 -30.73
CA GLU A 204 -18.55 0.41 -30.86
C GLU A 204 -19.01 1.00 -29.51
N HIS A 205 -19.61 0.19 -28.65
CA HIS A 205 -19.94 0.60 -27.28
C HIS A 205 -18.68 0.96 -26.49
N ALA A 206 -17.62 0.15 -26.59
CA ALA A 206 -16.33 0.42 -25.97
C ALA A 206 -15.66 1.69 -26.54
N ARG A 207 -15.80 1.96 -27.84
CA ARG A 207 -15.36 3.24 -28.45
C ARG A 207 -16.14 4.43 -27.88
N GLY A 208 -17.44 4.29 -27.68
CA GLY A 208 -18.29 5.30 -27.05
C GLY A 208 -17.84 5.62 -25.62
N ALA A 209 -17.69 4.59 -24.79
CA ALA A 209 -17.22 4.72 -23.41
C ALA A 209 -15.84 5.39 -23.32
N LEU A 210 -14.90 5.01 -24.19
CA LEU A 210 -13.58 5.63 -24.25
C LEU A 210 -13.64 7.12 -24.61
N LYS A 211 -14.51 7.52 -25.56
CA LYS A 211 -14.69 8.93 -25.92
C LYS A 211 -15.24 9.75 -24.74
N GLU A 212 -16.25 9.23 -24.05
CA GLU A 212 -16.81 9.86 -22.87
C GLU A 212 -15.76 10.02 -21.76
N TYR A 213 -14.97 8.97 -21.51
CA TYR A 213 -13.87 9.02 -20.56
C TYR A 213 -12.83 10.09 -20.92
N LEU A 214 -12.40 10.16 -22.19
CA LEU A 214 -11.43 11.17 -22.64
C LEU A 214 -12.00 12.60 -22.56
N LEU A 215 -13.31 12.79 -22.80
CA LEU A 215 -14.00 14.07 -22.62
C LEU A 215 -14.03 14.49 -21.16
N LYS A 216 -14.36 13.56 -20.25
CA LYS A 216 -14.34 13.79 -18.80
C LYS A 216 -12.92 14.10 -18.30
N ALA A 217 -11.92 13.34 -18.73
CA ALA A 217 -10.52 13.51 -18.35
C ALA A 217 -9.88 14.81 -18.88
N SER A 218 -10.34 15.32 -20.02
CA SER A 218 -9.88 16.60 -20.59
C SER A 218 -10.56 17.83 -19.99
N GLY A 219 -11.52 17.66 -19.07
CA GLY A 219 -12.26 18.77 -18.45
C GLY A 219 -13.17 19.54 -19.41
N ALA A 220 -13.42 19.01 -20.61
CA ALA A 220 -14.28 19.63 -21.60
C ALA A 220 -15.75 19.37 -21.23
N LYS A 221 -16.51 20.45 -20.98
CA LYS A 221 -17.96 20.36 -20.76
C LYS A 221 -18.63 19.78 -22.01
N VAL A 222 -19.37 18.69 -21.84
CA VAL A 222 -20.29 18.15 -22.84
C VAL A 222 -21.38 19.20 -23.08
N SER A 223 -21.31 19.92 -24.20
CA SER A 223 -22.50 20.64 -24.68
C SER A 223 -23.48 19.59 -25.15
N LYS A 224 -24.68 19.62 -24.55
CA LYS A 224 -25.86 19.00 -25.13
C LYS A 224 -26.17 19.62 -26.49
#